data_AF-A0A3B9SUD8-F1
#
_entry.id   AF-A0A3B9SUD8-F1
#
_cell.length_a   1.000
_cell.length_b   1.000
_cell.length_c   1.000
_cell.angle_alpha   90.00
_cell.angle_beta   90.00
_cell.angle_gamma   90.00
#
_symmetry.space_group_name_H-M   'P 1'
#
loop_
_entity.id
_entity.type
_entity.pdbx_description
1 polymer ?
#
loop_
_entity_poly.entity_id
_entity_poly.type
_entity_poly.pdbx_seq_one_letter_code
_entity_poly.pdbx_strand_id
1 'polypeptide(L)'
;MSDLIEIRWHSRGGQGAMLAVRTLARAVIKDNKYAQGLPEFGPERMGAPIKAYNRFSTQPFSLYCRIVNPHVVVLLDPSVTKLVDVTEGICADSKLLVNICLPPQEVRKKLNLKNGKIYVVDATRIAQETLGRPMPNTPMMGALIKIV
;
A
#
# COMPACT_ATOMS: atom_id res chain seq x y z
N MET A 1 14.87 -5.41 -17.82
CA MET A 1 13.96 -5.68 -16.67
C MET A 1 13.73 -4.40 -15.86
N SER A 2 13.50 -3.26 -16.51
CA SER A 2 13.68 -1.93 -15.90
C SER A 2 12.39 -1.21 -15.48
N ASP A 3 11.21 -1.80 -15.69
CA ASP A 3 9.91 -1.14 -15.49
C ASP A 3 9.00 -1.83 -14.45
N LEU A 4 9.53 -2.77 -13.65
CA LEU A 4 8.72 -3.49 -12.66
C LEU A 4 8.48 -2.61 -11.43
N ILE A 5 7.23 -2.20 -11.22
CA ILE A 5 6.80 -1.48 -10.01
C ILE A 5 6.23 -2.49 -9.03
N GLU A 6 6.75 -2.48 -7.81
CA GLU A 6 6.38 -3.40 -6.73
C GLU A 6 5.81 -2.62 -5.55
N ILE A 7 4.56 -2.92 -5.18
CA ILE A 7 3.82 -2.22 -4.13
C ILE A 7 3.43 -3.21 -3.03
N ARG A 8 3.71 -2.85 -1.78
CA ARG A 8 3.31 -3.61 -0.60
C ARG A 8 2.28 -2.83 0.22
N TRP A 9 1.12 -3.43 0.41
CA TRP A 9 0.02 -2.89 1.20
C TRP A 9 0.02 -3.51 2.60
N HIS A 10 -0.22 -2.67 3.59
CA HIS A 10 -0.46 -3.03 4.98
C HIS A 10 -1.80 -2.46 5.41
N SER A 11 -2.67 -3.31 5.93
CA SER A 11 -4.00 -2.91 6.43
C SER A 11 -4.49 -3.82 7.53
N ARG A 12 -5.68 -3.54 8.04
CA ARG A 12 -6.45 -4.50 8.84
C ARG A 12 -7.53 -5.20 8.00
N GLY A 13 -7.92 -6.39 8.41
CA GLY A 13 -9.11 -7.07 7.88
C GLY A 13 -10.34 -6.18 7.98
N GLY A 14 -10.99 -5.94 6.83
CA GLY A 14 -12.17 -5.08 6.72
C GLY A 14 -11.93 -3.69 6.10
N GLN A 15 -10.67 -3.26 5.91
CA GLN A 15 -10.36 -1.91 5.38
C GLN A 15 -10.26 -1.82 3.85
N GLY A 16 -10.50 -2.91 3.14
CA GLY A 16 -10.59 -2.89 1.68
C GLY A 16 -9.26 -2.90 0.92
N ALA A 17 -8.12 -3.22 1.55
CA ALA A 17 -6.84 -3.37 0.85
C ALA A 17 -6.92 -4.37 -0.31
N MET A 18 -7.58 -5.50 -0.10
CA MET A 18 -7.73 -6.52 -1.15
C MET A 18 -8.55 -6.05 -2.32
N LEU A 19 -9.57 -5.25 -2.05
CA LEU A 19 -10.35 -4.62 -3.11
C LEU A 19 -9.47 -3.63 -3.87
N ALA A 20 -8.70 -2.78 -3.18
CA ALA A 20 -7.77 -1.84 -3.81
C ALA A 20 -6.73 -2.56 -4.70
N VAL A 21 -6.10 -3.61 -4.18
CA VAL A 21 -5.09 -4.43 -4.90
C VAL A 21 -5.66 -5.04 -6.16
N ARG A 22 -6.85 -5.65 -6.08
CA ARG A 22 -7.53 -6.27 -7.24
C ARG A 22 -7.99 -5.21 -8.24
N THR A 23 -8.56 -4.11 -7.77
CA THR A 23 -9.02 -3.02 -8.64
C THR A 23 -7.87 -2.37 -9.39
N LEU A 24 -6.77 -2.09 -8.70
CA LEU A 24 -5.58 -1.50 -9.32
C LEU A 24 -4.96 -2.43 -10.37
N ALA A 25 -4.83 -3.72 -10.07
CA ALA A 25 -4.35 -4.69 -11.06
C ALA A 25 -5.26 -4.76 -12.29
N ARG A 26 -6.58 -4.76 -12.12
CA ARG A 26 -7.54 -4.75 -13.24
C ARG A 26 -7.45 -3.46 -14.06
N ALA A 27 -7.25 -2.31 -13.41
CA ALA A 27 -7.08 -1.03 -14.09
C ALA A 27 -5.83 -1.04 -14.98
N VAL A 28 -4.70 -1.55 -14.47
CA VAL A 28 -3.44 -1.66 -15.22
C VAL A 28 -3.56 -2.65 -16.39
N ILE A 29 -4.26 -3.79 -16.21
CA ILE A 29 -4.51 -4.74 -17.30
C ILE A 29 -5.37 -4.12 -18.40
N LYS A 30 -6.37 -3.30 -18.04
CA LYS A 30 -7.18 -2.56 -19.02
C LYS A 30 -6.37 -1.54 -19.82
N ASP A 31 -5.24 -1.08 -19.27
CA ASP A 31 -4.28 -0.19 -19.92
C ASP A 31 -3.22 -0.97 -20.74
N ASN A 32 -3.52 -2.22 -21.14
CA ASN A 32 -2.64 -3.11 -21.91
C ASN A 32 -1.26 -3.36 -21.29
N LYS A 33 -1.16 -3.29 -19.95
CA LYS A 33 0.04 -3.59 -19.17
C LYS A 33 -0.11 -4.89 -18.39
N TYR A 34 1.01 -5.41 -17.90
CA TYR A 34 1.03 -6.62 -17.09
C TYR A 34 0.88 -6.26 -15.62
N ALA A 35 -0.07 -6.90 -14.93
CA ALA A 35 -0.30 -6.67 -13.52
C ALA A 35 -0.54 -7.97 -12.75
N GLN A 36 -0.15 -7.95 -11.48
CA GLN A 36 -0.45 -9.00 -10.52
C GLN A 36 -0.94 -8.36 -9.22
N GLY A 37 -1.91 -9.01 -8.57
CA GLY A 37 -2.39 -8.66 -7.24
C GLY A 37 -2.41 -9.91 -6.36
N LEU A 38 -1.54 -9.97 -5.36
CA LEU A 38 -1.40 -11.12 -4.48
C LEU A 38 -1.79 -10.76 -3.05
N PRO A 39 -2.65 -11.53 -2.39
CA PRO A 39 -2.75 -11.47 -0.94
C PRO A 39 -1.59 -12.15 -0.23
N GLU A 40 -1.29 -11.71 0.99
CA GLU A 40 -0.57 -12.49 2.00
C GLU A 40 -1.35 -12.41 3.31
N PHE A 41 -2.11 -13.46 3.60
CA PHE A 41 -2.88 -13.56 4.82
C PHE A 41 -2.35 -14.67 5.71
N GLY A 42 -2.34 -14.39 7.02
CA GLY A 42 -2.30 -15.43 8.06
C GLY A 42 -3.73 -15.88 8.41
N PRO A 43 -4.06 -16.18 9.68
CA PRO A 43 -5.43 -16.53 10.06
C PRO A 43 -6.39 -15.35 9.80
N GLU A 44 -7.24 -15.49 8.78
CA GLU A 44 -8.15 -14.46 8.27
C GLU A 44 -9.30 -14.19 9.25
N ARG A 45 -9.06 -13.33 10.24
CA ARG A 45 -10.10 -12.76 11.12
C ARG A 45 -10.20 -11.25 10.96
N MET A 46 -11.39 -10.71 11.18
CA MET A 46 -11.64 -9.26 11.13
C MET A 46 -10.65 -8.54 12.07
N GLY A 47 -10.06 -7.45 11.58
CA GLY A 47 -9.07 -6.69 12.34
C GLY A 47 -7.67 -7.31 12.43
N ALA A 48 -7.39 -8.50 11.90
CA ALA A 48 -6.02 -9.01 11.80
C ALA A 48 -5.17 -8.16 10.84
N PRO A 49 -3.84 -8.05 11.05
CA PRO A 49 -2.95 -7.40 10.10
C PRO A 49 -2.92 -8.19 8.79
N ILE A 50 -3.07 -7.48 7.68
CA ILE A 50 -3.09 -8.02 6.32
C ILE A 50 -1.95 -7.41 5.54
N LYS A 51 -1.23 -8.27 4.81
CA LYS A 51 -0.31 -7.86 3.77
C LYS A 51 -0.90 -8.20 2.41
N ALA A 52 -0.66 -7.35 1.43
CA ALA A 52 -0.99 -7.64 0.04
C ALA A 52 0.01 -6.94 -0.88
N TYR A 53 0.09 -7.42 -2.11
CA TYR A 53 1.12 -7.04 -3.05
C TYR A 53 0.53 -6.71 -4.41
N ASN A 54 1.07 -5.70 -5.06
CA ASN A 54 0.89 -5.49 -6.49
C ASN A 54 2.23 -5.47 -7.21
N ARG A 55 2.23 -6.02 -8.43
CA ARG A 55 3.31 -5.83 -9.39
C ARG A 55 2.74 -5.31 -10.70
N PHE A 56 3.39 -4.32 -11.29
CA PHE A 56 3.03 -3.76 -12.59
C PHE A 56 4.26 -3.70 -13.48
N SER A 57 4.09 -3.94 -14.77
CA SER A 57 5.16 -3.86 -15.75
C SER A 57 4.59 -3.58 -17.14
N THR A 58 5.35 -2.87 -17.96
CA THR A 58 5.07 -2.69 -19.40
C THR A 58 5.40 -3.94 -20.21
N GLN A 59 6.16 -4.88 -19.63
CA GLN A 59 6.58 -6.14 -20.24
C GLN A 59 6.08 -7.36 -19.44
N PRO A 60 5.90 -8.53 -20.08
CA PRO A 60 5.55 -9.76 -19.37
C PRO A 60 6.54 -10.10 -18.24
N PHE A 61 6.03 -10.66 -17.15
CA PHE A 61 6.86 -11.17 -16.04
C PHE A 61 6.29 -12.48 -15.50
N SER A 62 7.15 -13.35 -14.98
CA SER A 62 6.80 -14.66 -14.42
C SER A 62 6.95 -14.75 -12.89
N LEU A 63 7.29 -13.64 -12.22
CA LEU A 63 7.47 -13.60 -10.78
C LEU A 63 6.15 -13.81 -10.02
N TYR A 64 6.11 -14.85 -9.19
CA TYR A 64 4.99 -15.18 -8.32
C TYR A 64 5.50 -15.45 -6.89
N CYS A 65 5.85 -14.39 -6.17
CA CYS A 65 6.40 -14.47 -4.83
C CYS A 65 6.07 -13.23 -4.00
N ARG A 66 6.38 -13.22 -2.70
CA ARG A 66 6.30 -12.01 -1.86
C ARG A 66 7.26 -10.92 -2.33
N ILE A 67 6.91 -9.66 -2.07
CA ILE A 67 7.79 -8.50 -2.35
C ILE A 67 8.68 -8.25 -1.12
N VAL A 68 9.99 -8.40 -1.31
CA VAL A 68 10.98 -8.15 -0.24
C VAL A 68 11.37 -6.68 -0.20
N ASN A 69 11.67 -6.08 -1.36
CA ASN A 69 12.11 -4.68 -1.48
C ASN A 69 11.09 -3.86 -2.27
N PRO A 70 10.05 -3.30 -1.60
CA PRO A 70 9.00 -2.57 -2.29
C PRO A 70 9.46 -1.20 -2.79
N HIS A 71 9.01 -0.84 -4.00
CA HIS A 71 9.11 0.53 -4.51
C HIS A 71 8.14 1.46 -3.77
N VAL A 72 6.96 0.95 -3.42
CA VAL A 72 5.97 1.70 -2.63
C VAL A 72 5.39 0.83 -1.52
N VAL A 73 5.32 1.38 -0.31
CA VAL A 73 4.62 0.79 0.82
C VAL A 73 3.39 1.64 1.14
N VAL A 74 2.21 1.02 1.21
CA VAL A 74 0.94 1.68 1.49
C VAL A 74 0.39 1.20 2.82
N LEU A 75 0.18 2.11 3.77
CA LEU A 75 -0.37 1.86 5.09
C LEU A 75 -1.79 2.43 5.17
N LEU A 76 -2.79 1.55 5.07
CA LEU A 76 -4.19 1.96 5.28
C LEU A 76 -4.52 2.22 6.75
N ASP A 77 -3.79 1.58 7.67
CA ASP A 77 -3.98 1.71 9.11
C ASP A 77 -2.64 1.74 9.84
N PRO A 78 -2.27 2.88 10.45
CA PRO A 78 -1.03 3.00 11.22
C PRO A 78 -0.95 2.07 12.43
N SER A 79 -2.06 1.57 12.98
CA SER A 79 -2.03 0.66 14.14
C SER A 79 -1.35 -0.68 13.84
N VAL A 80 -1.29 -1.07 12.56
CA VAL A 80 -0.61 -2.29 12.09
C VAL A 80 0.89 -2.24 12.39
N THR A 81 1.49 -1.05 12.49
CA THR A 81 2.93 -0.89 12.77
C THR A 81 3.33 -1.36 14.17
N LYS A 82 2.35 -1.58 15.07
CA LYS A 82 2.59 -2.15 16.40
C LYS A 82 2.71 -3.69 16.38
N LEU A 83 2.25 -4.33 15.30
CA LEU A 83 2.13 -5.77 15.19
C LEU A 83 3.15 -6.37 14.21
N VAL A 84 3.51 -5.63 13.17
CA VAL A 84 4.44 -6.07 12.13
C VAL A 84 5.38 -4.94 11.73
N ASP A 85 6.59 -5.29 11.30
CA ASP A 85 7.51 -4.33 10.71
C ASP A 85 7.04 -3.97 9.29
N VAL A 86 6.55 -2.74 9.13
CA VAL A 86 6.06 -2.23 7.85
C VAL A 86 7.18 -1.62 7.00
N THR A 87 8.34 -1.40 7.61
CA THR A 87 9.50 -0.71 7.03
C THR A 87 10.53 -1.67 6.43
N GLU A 88 10.36 -2.97 6.63
CA GLU A 88 11.24 -4.02 6.11
C GLU A 88 11.48 -3.88 4.59
N GLY A 89 12.73 -3.80 4.15
CA GLY A 89 13.09 -3.71 2.72
C GLY A 89 12.86 -2.34 2.06
N ILE A 90 12.48 -1.30 2.81
CA ILE A 90 12.46 0.08 2.30
C ILE A 90 13.89 0.56 2.05
N CYS A 91 14.16 1.02 0.83
CA CYS A 91 15.43 1.63 0.43
C CYS A 91 15.30 3.16 0.26
N ALA A 92 16.37 3.83 -0.21
CA ALA A 92 16.39 5.28 -0.41
C ALA A 92 15.33 5.78 -1.40
N ASP A 93 15.03 4.98 -2.43
CA ASP A 93 14.09 5.32 -3.50
C ASP A 93 12.65 4.87 -3.21
N SER A 94 12.45 4.05 -2.19
CA SER A 94 11.13 3.59 -1.77
C SER A 94 10.26 4.75 -1.30
N LYS A 95 8.96 4.68 -1.61
CA LYS A 95 7.94 5.63 -1.16
C LYS A 95 7.08 4.97 -0.08
N LEU A 96 6.73 5.71 0.96
CA LEU A 96 5.85 5.28 2.04
C LEU A 96 4.62 6.17 2.06
N LEU A 97 3.45 5.63 1.74
CA LEU A 97 2.17 6.33 1.77
C LEU A 97 1.38 5.89 3.01
N VAL A 98 1.05 6.82 3.89
CA VAL A 98 0.43 6.52 5.19
C VAL A 98 -0.90 7.25 5.34
N ASN A 99 -1.95 6.50 5.67
CA ASN A 99 -3.23 7.05 6.09
C ASN A 99 -3.12 7.59 7.52
N ILE A 100 -2.82 8.88 7.68
CA ILE A 100 -2.66 9.51 8.99
C ILE A 100 -2.83 11.03 8.92
N CYS A 101 -3.37 11.59 10.00
CA CYS A 101 -3.48 13.04 10.21
C CYS A 101 -2.29 13.56 11.03
N LEU A 102 -1.06 13.26 10.58
CA LEU A 102 0.19 13.72 11.20
C LEU A 102 1.17 14.15 10.10
N PRO A 103 2.08 15.11 10.39
CA PRO A 103 3.07 15.53 9.41
C PRO A 103 4.07 14.39 9.09
N PRO A 104 4.62 14.30 7.87
CA PRO A 104 5.56 13.24 7.47
C PRO A 104 6.79 13.10 8.39
N GLN A 105 7.25 14.21 8.99
CA GLN A 105 8.39 14.21 9.91
C GLN A 105 8.10 13.44 11.20
N GLU A 106 6.88 13.54 11.74
CA GLU A 106 6.47 12.77 12.90
C GLU A 106 6.31 11.29 12.58
N VAL A 107 5.75 10.98 11.40
CA VAL A 107 5.65 9.61 10.91
C VAL A 107 7.03 8.98 10.78
N ARG A 108 8.01 9.73 10.23
CA ARG A 108 9.41 9.27 10.14
C ARG A 108 9.98 8.90 11.50
N LYS A 109 9.79 9.75 12.51
CA LYS A 109 10.25 9.50 13.88
C LYS A 109 9.58 8.27 14.48
N LYS A 110 8.24 8.16 14.36
CA LYS A 110 7.48 7.02 14.92
C LYS A 110 7.88 5.69 14.31
N LEU A 111 8.26 5.66 13.03
CA LEU A 111 8.67 4.45 12.33
C LEU A 111 10.20 4.23 12.36
N ASN A 112 10.97 5.10 13.02
CA ASN A 112 12.44 5.09 13.00
C ASN A 112 13.01 4.95 11.57
N LEU A 113 12.34 5.58 10.59
CA LEU A 113 12.60 5.35 9.18
C LEU A 113 13.86 6.10 8.72
N LYS A 114 14.90 5.34 8.37
CA LYS A 114 16.19 5.90 7.90
C LYS A 114 16.10 6.45 6.48
N ASN A 115 15.45 5.72 5.58
CA ASN A 115 15.47 5.96 4.13
C ASN A 115 14.05 6.05 3.54
N GLY A 116 13.94 6.46 2.28
CA GLY A 116 12.67 6.52 1.55
C GLY A 116 11.90 7.83 1.75
N LYS A 117 10.95 8.13 0.85
CA LYS A 117 10.11 9.34 0.90
C LYS A 117 8.78 9.04 1.57
N ILE A 118 8.32 9.91 2.48
CA ILE A 118 7.05 9.73 3.20
C ILE A 118 5.99 10.68 2.64
N TYR A 119 4.85 10.11 2.30
CA TYR A 119 3.63 10.80 1.92
C TYR A 119 2.55 10.45 2.96
N VAL A 120 1.77 11.45 3.34
CA VAL A 120 0.68 11.29 4.30
C VAL A 120 -0.61 11.83 3.70
N VAL A 121 -1.72 11.20 4.05
CA VAL A 121 -3.06 11.67 3.68
C VAL A 121 -4.04 11.22 4.76
N ASP A 122 -4.99 12.07 5.13
CA ASP A 122 -6.10 11.66 6.01
C ASP A 122 -7.21 11.02 5.17
N ALA A 123 -6.93 9.82 4.65
CA ALA A 123 -7.86 9.10 3.79
C ALA A 123 -9.12 8.65 4.54
N THR A 124 -9.01 8.38 5.84
CA THR A 124 -10.17 8.06 6.68
C THR A 124 -11.16 9.22 6.71
N ARG A 125 -10.69 10.45 6.95
CA ARG A 125 -11.53 11.64 6.95
C ARG A 125 -12.12 11.92 5.58
N ILE A 126 -11.31 11.86 4.51
CA ILE A 126 -11.78 12.06 3.14
C ILE A 126 -12.90 11.07 2.79
N ALA A 127 -12.72 9.79 3.14
CA ALA A 127 -13.73 8.77 2.93
C ALA A 127 -15.00 9.03 3.74
N GLN A 128 -14.86 9.45 5.00
CA GLN A 128 -15.99 9.77 5.85
C GLN A 128 -16.81 10.94 5.30
N GLU A 129 -16.15 12.02 4.86
CA GLU A 129 -16.79 13.23 4.33
C GLU A 129 -17.42 12.99 2.95
N THR A 130 -16.82 12.13 2.12
CA THR A 130 -17.26 11.92 0.72
C THR A 130 -18.22 10.73 0.56
N LEU A 131 -17.96 9.62 1.25
CA LEU A 131 -18.67 8.35 1.09
C LEU A 131 -19.59 8.03 2.29
N GLY A 132 -19.55 8.85 3.35
CA GLY A 132 -20.29 8.62 4.59
C GLY A 132 -19.77 7.43 5.41
N ARG A 133 -18.62 6.83 5.04
CA ARG A 133 -18.04 5.67 5.71
C ARG A 133 -16.51 5.79 5.80
N PRO A 134 -15.88 5.36 6.90
CA PRO A 134 -14.43 5.50 7.10
C PRO A 134 -13.65 4.38 6.38
N MET A 135 -13.79 4.31 5.05
CA MET A 135 -13.10 3.33 4.20
C MET A 135 -11.94 3.98 3.45
N PRO A 136 -10.70 3.88 3.95
CA PRO A 136 -9.58 4.64 3.40
C PRO A 136 -9.04 4.07 2.08
N ASN A 137 -9.46 2.88 1.65
CA ASN A 137 -8.95 2.22 0.46
C ASN A 137 -9.04 3.07 -0.82
N THR A 138 -10.17 3.72 -1.09
CA THR A 138 -10.36 4.51 -2.32
C THR A 138 -9.53 5.79 -2.33
N PRO A 139 -9.55 6.66 -1.30
CA PRO A 139 -8.69 7.83 -1.29
C PRO A 139 -7.20 7.49 -1.28
N MET A 140 -6.80 6.40 -0.58
CA MET A 140 -5.41 5.92 -0.58
C MET A 140 -4.97 5.44 -1.96
N MET A 141 -5.85 4.77 -2.71
CA MET A 141 -5.55 4.38 -4.10
C MET A 141 -5.37 5.61 -5.00
N GLY A 142 -6.18 6.66 -4.82
CA GLY A 142 -5.98 7.94 -5.52
C GLY A 142 -4.65 8.61 -5.18
N ALA A 143 -4.30 8.66 -3.89
CA ALA A 143 -3.01 9.18 -3.43
C ALA A 143 -1.83 8.35 -3.96
N LEU A 144 -1.98 7.02 -4.04
CA LEU A 144 -0.99 6.11 -4.61
C LEU A 144 -0.72 6.43 -6.09
N ILE A 145 -1.77 6.60 -6.90
CA ILE A 145 -1.63 6.92 -8.33
C ILE A 145 -0.88 8.23 -8.54
N LYS A 146 -1.07 9.22 -7.66
CA LYS A 146 -0.38 10.51 -7.75
C LYS A 146 1.14 10.42 -7.50
N ILE A 147 1.58 9.43 -6.72
CA ILE A 147 2.98 9.32 -6.30
C ILE A 147 3.76 8.24 -7.04
N VAL A 148 3.10 7.34 -7.76
CA VAL A 148 3.72 6.27 -8.57
C VAL A 148 3.98 6.81 -9.96
#